data_AF-A0A397D2G6-F1
#
_entry.id   AF-A0A397D2G6-F1
#
_cell.length_a   1.000
_cell.length_b   1.000
_cell.length_c   1.000
_cell.angle_alpha   90.00
_cell.angle_beta   90.00
_cell.angle_gamma   90.00
#
_symmetry.space_group_name_H-M   'P 1'
#
loop_
_entity.id
_entity.type
_entity.pdbx_description
1 polymer ?
#
loop_
_entity_poly.entity_id
_entity_poly.type
_entity_poly.pdbx_seq_one_letter_code
_entity_poly.pdbx_strand_id
1 'polypeptide(L)'
;MPRKRNASAVDVVAAPKRRVPPKPKSLKDRIVSIVTESSIMLGAPTIKKKLVHDFGLVNSRAFNTNVNKALKELADDDDRKDFGKCGGSYHAGPTSAAYLAHVAKETEAGQLEAYKREGRVLCCHCNQWTLNEFIREDYVARGAECLCCGCNKTYFTWISDGYTEGHEVEYRFGDGREEYKQILGKDFNTPLG
;
A
#
# COMPACT_ATOMS: atom_id res chain seq x y z
N MET A 1 -45.38 16.62 56.75
CA MET A 1 -45.23 15.80 55.51
C MET A 1 -44.17 16.43 54.62
N PRO A 2 -42.87 16.07 54.73
CA PRO A 2 -41.83 16.54 53.81
C PRO A 2 -41.55 15.50 52.71
N ARG A 3 -41.49 16.00 51.48
CA ARG A 3 -41.29 15.26 50.22
C ARG A 3 -39.82 14.81 50.10
N LYS A 4 -39.59 13.49 50.06
CA LYS A 4 -38.28 12.87 49.76
C LYS A 4 -37.82 13.28 48.35
N ARG A 5 -36.61 13.85 48.24
CA ARG A 5 -35.86 13.94 46.97
C ARG A 5 -34.76 12.88 47.01
N ASN A 6 -34.88 11.87 46.17
CA ASN A 6 -33.82 10.91 45.89
C ASN A 6 -32.79 11.57 44.97
N ALA A 7 -31.56 11.73 45.44
CA ALA A 7 -30.41 12.01 44.58
C ALA A 7 -29.75 10.67 44.26
N SER A 8 -29.89 10.22 43.01
CA SER A 8 -29.17 9.06 42.49
C SER A 8 -27.69 9.41 42.37
N ALA A 9 -26.86 8.77 43.18
CA ALA A 9 -25.42 8.73 42.96
C ALA A 9 -25.17 7.89 41.70
N VAL A 10 -24.70 8.54 40.63
CA VAL A 10 -24.13 7.86 39.47
C VAL A 10 -22.70 7.50 39.83
N ASP A 11 -22.48 6.21 40.11
CA ASP A 11 -21.14 5.63 40.22
C ASP A 11 -20.39 5.86 38.91
N VAL A 12 -19.40 6.76 38.95
CA VAL A 12 -18.43 6.93 37.89
C VAL A 12 -17.55 5.69 37.91
N VAL A 13 -17.88 4.70 37.08
CA VAL A 13 -17.02 3.54 36.84
C VAL A 13 -15.73 4.06 36.22
N ALA A 14 -14.70 4.18 37.05
CA ALA A 14 -13.37 4.57 36.61
C ALA A 14 -12.90 3.60 35.52
N ALA A 15 -12.64 4.12 34.33
CA ALA A 15 -12.08 3.34 33.23
C ALA A 15 -10.81 2.61 33.71
N PRO A 16 -10.63 1.32 33.36
CA PRO A 16 -9.48 0.55 33.81
C PRO A 16 -8.21 1.28 33.36
N LYS A 17 -7.37 1.66 34.33
CA LYS A 17 -6.05 2.22 34.05
C LYS A 17 -5.31 1.24 33.15
N ARG A 18 -5.09 1.61 31.88
CA ARG A 18 -4.21 0.90 30.96
C ARG A 18 -2.91 0.63 31.73
N ARG A 19 -2.63 -0.64 32.05
CA ARG A 19 -1.35 -1.03 32.64
C ARG A 19 -0.28 -0.62 31.62
N VAL A 20 0.50 0.40 31.94
CA VAL A 20 1.68 0.76 31.16
C VAL A 20 2.61 -0.44 31.25
N PRO A 21 2.90 -1.15 30.15
CA PRO A 21 3.78 -2.28 30.21
C PRO A 21 5.15 -1.83 30.73
N PRO A 22 5.83 -2.66 31.54
CA PRO A 22 7.16 -2.31 32.04
C PRO A 22 8.10 -2.02 30.87
N LYS A 23 8.94 -0.98 31.01
CA LYS A 23 9.90 -0.62 29.96
C LYS A 23 10.75 -1.85 29.60
N PRO A 24 10.80 -2.26 28.32
CA PRO A 24 11.52 -3.46 27.92
C PRO A 24 13.01 -3.36 28.26
N LYS A 25 13.51 -4.39 28.95
CA LYS A 25 14.85 -4.37 29.55
C LYS A 25 15.93 -4.74 28.54
N SER A 26 15.71 -5.77 27.70
CA SER A 26 16.68 -6.20 26.71
C SER A 26 16.53 -5.47 25.37
N LEU A 27 17.59 -5.47 24.55
CA LEU A 27 17.54 -4.92 23.20
C LEU A 27 16.49 -5.61 22.32
N LYS A 28 16.36 -6.94 22.45
CA LYS A 28 15.37 -7.74 21.72
C LYS A 28 13.95 -7.35 22.11
N ASP A 29 13.66 -7.20 23.40
CA ASP A 29 12.33 -6.80 23.87
C ASP A 29 11.97 -5.38 23.40
N ARG A 30 12.95 -4.47 23.34
CA ARG A 30 12.75 -3.11 22.81
C ARG A 30 12.42 -3.13 21.33
N ILE A 31 13.10 -3.98 20.56
CA ILE A 31 12.80 -4.19 19.12
C ILE A 31 11.38 -4.72 18.95
N VAL A 32 11.00 -5.76 19.71
CA VAL A 32 9.65 -6.34 19.68
C VAL A 32 8.60 -5.26 20.00
N SER A 33 8.80 -4.51 21.09
CA SER A 33 7.90 -3.40 21.47
C SER A 33 7.70 -2.38 20.33
N ILE A 34 8.78 -1.99 19.64
CA ILE A 34 8.74 -1.05 18.51
C ILE A 34 7.89 -1.59 17.35
N VAL A 35 8.03 -2.88 17.00
CA VAL A 35 7.26 -3.46 15.89
C VAL A 35 5.82 -3.74 16.30
N THR A 36 5.55 -4.07 17.56
CA THR A 36 4.19 -4.29 18.10
C THR A 36 3.34 -3.03 18.06
N GLU A 37 3.93 -1.87 18.34
CA GLU A 37 3.23 -0.58 18.29
C GLU A 37 3.00 -0.04 16.87
N SER A 38 3.62 -0.67 15.86
CA SER A 38 3.57 -0.20 14.48
C SER A 38 2.40 -0.80 13.70
N SER A 39 1.65 0.05 12.99
CA SER A 39 0.63 -0.39 12.02
C SER A 39 1.20 -0.77 10.66
N ILE A 40 2.49 -0.51 10.42
CA ILE A 40 3.21 -0.83 9.19
C ILE A 40 4.47 -1.64 9.49
N MET A 41 4.93 -2.43 8.51
CA MET A 41 6.21 -3.12 8.63
C MET A 41 7.36 -2.12 8.67
N LEU A 42 8.36 -2.37 9.51
CA LEU A 42 9.47 -1.45 9.73
C LEU A 42 10.77 -2.02 9.17
N GLY A 43 11.51 -1.22 8.41
CA GLY A 43 12.88 -1.55 8.03
C GLY A 43 13.87 -1.35 9.18
N ALA A 44 15.02 -2.02 9.10
CA ALA A 44 16.10 -1.88 10.08
C ALA A 44 16.51 -0.42 10.37
N PRO A 45 16.60 0.51 9.39
CA PRO A 45 16.92 1.91 9.66
C PRO A 45 15.89 2.60 10.57
N THR A 46 14.60 2.32 10.38
CA THR A 46 13.52 2.91 11.17
C THR A 46 13.53 2.38 12.60
N ILE A 47 13.74 1.07 12.77
CA ILE A 47 13.88 0.45 14.09
C ILE A 47 15.05 1.07 14.86
N LYS A 48 16.21 1.26 14.20
CA LYS A 48 17.37 1.93 14.80
C LYS A 48 17.07 3.36 15.25
N LYS A 49 16.37 4.15 14.43
CA LYS A 49 15.95 5.51 14.79
C LYS A 49 15.04 5.51 16.02
N LYS A 50 14.04 4.63 16.07
CA LYS A 50 13.14 4.48 17.23
C LYS A 50 13.88 4.01 18.49
N LEU A 51 14.84 3.10 18.35
CA LEU A 51 15.69 2.66 19.47
C LEU A 51 16.51 3.81 20.10
N VAL A 52 17.01 4.73 19.27
CA VAL A 52 17.70 5.94 19.74
C VAL A 52 16.71 6.89 20.40
N HIS A 53 15.58 7.17 19.74
CA HIS A 53 14.58 8.14 20.19
C HIS A 53 13.83 7.71 21.45
N ASP A 54 13.28 6.50 21.48
CA ASP A 54 12.37 6.02 22.52
C ASP A 54 13.11 5.47 23.74
N PHE A 55 14.34 4.99 23.55
CA PHE A 55 15.13 4.31 24.58
C PHE A 55 16.48 4.96 24.88
N GLY A 56 16.80 6.11 24.26
CA GLY A 56 18.02 6.87 24.52
C GLY A 56 19.31 6.13 24.15
N LEU A 57 19.25 5.16 23.23
CA LEU A 57 20.45 4.43 22.79
C LEU A 57 21.34 5.33 21.93
N VAL A 58 22.66 5.16 22.05
CA VAL A 58 23.63 5.97 21.30
C VAL A 58 23.93 5.33 19.95
N ASN A 59 23.68 6.08 18.88
CA ASN A 59 24.01 5.63 17.53
C ASN A 59 25.53 5.54 17.36
N SER A 60 26.03 4.32 17.20
CA SER A 60 27.44 4.00 17.05
C SER A 60 27.61 2.77 16.17
N ARG A 61 28.85 2.46 15.76
CA ARG A 61 29.13 1.23 15.00
C ARG A 61 28.74 -0.02 15.78
N ALA A 62 29.07 -0.08 17.07
CA ALA A 62 28.71 -1.20 17.95
C ALA A 62 27.20 -1.35 18.09
N PHE A 63 26.47 -0.24 18.27
CA PHE A 63 25.00 -0.24 18.27
C PHE A 63 24.43 -0.83 16.97
N ASN A 64 24.92 -0.39 15.82
CA ASN A 64 24.45 -0.88 14.52
C ASN A 64 24.67 -2.39 14.34
N THR A 65 25.85 -2.89 14.71
CA THR A 65 26.15 -4.32 14.69
C THR A 65 25.24 -5.10 15.62
N ASN A 66 25.05 -4.63 16.85
CA ASN A 66 24.23 -5.31 17.86
C ASN A 66 22.75 -5.35 17.47
N VAL A 67 22.20 -4.26 16.92
CA VAL A 67 20.81 -4.22 16.44
C VAL A 67 20.63 -5.16 15.26
N ASN A 68 21.54 -5.15 14.27
CA ASN A 68 21.45 -6.05 13.13
C ASN A 68 21.55 -7.52 13.56
N LYS A 69 22.45 -7.84 14.50
CA LYS A 69 22.57 -9.18 15.08
C LYS A 69 21.28 -9.58 15.80
N ALA A 70 20.72 -8.70 16.64
CA ALA A 70 19.48 -8.96 17.34
C ALA A 70 18.29 -9.17 16.39
N LEU A 71 18.18 -8.35 15.33
CA LEU A 71 17.15 -8.50 14.30
C LEU A 71 17.27 -9.83 13.55
N LYS A 72 18.49 -10.29 13.28
CA LYS A 72 18.74 -11.60 12.66
C LYS A 72 18.34 -12.73 13.61
N GLU A 73 18.85 -12.72 14.83
CA GLU A 73 18.51 -13.73 15.83
C GLU A 73 17.02 -13.79 16.17
N LEU A 74 16.31 -12.66 16.11
CA LEU A 74 14.86 -12.62 16.29
C LEU A 74 14.11 -13.21 15.08
N ALA A 75 14.62 -13.00 13.86
CA ALA A 75 14.00 -13.48 12.64
C ALA A 75 14.28 -14.98 12.37
N ASP A 76 15.41 -15.48 12.87
CA ASP A 76 15.83 -16.88 12.72
C ASP A 76 15.26 -17.79 13.85
N ASP A 77 14.46 -17.23 14.77
CA ASP A 77 13.85 -17.94 15.90
C ASP A 77 12.43 -18.41 15.54
N ASP A 78 12.34 -19.60 14.94
CA ASP A 78 11.09 -20.18 14.41
C ASP A 78 10.02 -20.46 15.49
N ASP A 79 10.42 -20.58 16.75
CA ASP A 79 9.48 -20.81 17.86
C ASP A 79 8.70 -19.54 18.23
N ARG A 80 9.16 -18.38 17.75
CA ARG A 80 8.63 -17.09 18.15
C ARG A 80 7.49 -16.62 17.25
N LYS A 81 6.33 -16.36 17.85
CA LYS A 81 5.12 -15.92 17.12
C LYS A 81 4.87 -14.41 17.16
N ASP A 82 5.63 -13.67 17.96
CA ASP A 82 5.46 -12.23 18.18
C ASP A 82 6.43 -11.36 17.36
N PHE A 83 7.25 -11.98 16.51
CA PHE A 83 8.20 -11.30 15.65
C PHE A 83 8.33 -12.04 14.31
N GLY A 84 8.53 -11.30 13.23
CA GLY A 84 8.78 -11.89 11.92
C GLY A 84 9.38 -10.90 10.93
N LYS A 85 9.74 -11.40 9.76
CA LYS A 85 10.41 -10.65 8.70
C LYS A 85 9.83 -11.00 7.33
N CYS A 86 9.48 -9.99 6.54
CA CYS A 86 9.11 -10.12 5.12
C CYS A 86 9.88 -9.08 4.31
N GLY A 87 10.61 -9.53 3.30
CA GLY A 87 11.61 -8.69 2.64
C GLY A 87 12.57 -8.07 3.67
N GLY A 88 13.15 -6.91 3.39
CA GLY A 88 14.02 -6.20 4.34
C GLY A 88 13.31 -5.61 5.58
N SER A 89 12.05 -5.98 5.85
CA SER A 89 11.17 -5.34 6.83
C SER A 89 10.65 -6.33 7.88
N TYR A 90 10.32 -5.80 9.07
CA TYR A 90 9.98 -6.58 10.25
C TYR A 90 8.56 -6.25 10.75
N HIS A 91 7.92 -7.22 11.41
CA HIS A 91 6.56 -7.12 11.95
C HIS A 91 6.41 -7.88 13.29
N ALA A 92 5.32 -7.64 14.01
CA ALA A 92 5.04 -8.27 15.30
C ALA A 92 4.27 -9.60 15.19
N GLY A 93 4.72 -10.46 14.26
CA GLY A 93 4.10 -11.77 14.02
C GLY A 93 2.91 -11.77 13.05
N PRO A 94 2.35 -12.96 12.74
CA PRO A 94 1.37 -13.16 11.66
C PRO A 94 -0.02 -12.54 11.91
N THR A 95 -0.35 -12.25 13.15
CA THR A 95 -1.64 -11.64 13.52
C THR A 95 -1.54 -10.12 13.69
N SER A 96 -0.35 -9.55 13.52
CA SER A 96 -0.15 -8.10 13.63
C SER A 96 -0.81 -7.36 12.46
N ALA A 97 -1.36 -6.17 12.73
CA ALA A 97 -1.98 -5.32 11.72
C ALA A 97 -1.01 -5.02 10.56
N ALA A 98 0.27 -4.80 10.87
CA ALA A 98 1.32 -4.57 9.89
C ALA A 98 1.49 -5.75 8.90
N TYR A 99 1.50 -6.98 9.41
CA TYR A 99 1.64 -8.17 8.57
C TYR A 99 0.37 -8.44 7.76
N LEU A 100 -0.81 -8.35 8.37
CA LEU A 100 -2.08 -8.55 7.67
C LEU A 100 -2.25 -7.53 6.53
N ALA A 101 -1.87 -6.28 6.74
CA ALA A 101 -1.88 -5.27 5.70
C ALA A 101 -0.88 -5.56 4.57
N HIS A 102 0.30 -6.14 4.88
CA HIS A 102 1.26 -6.57 3.87
C HIS A 102 0.72 -7.74 3.04
N VAL A 103 0.16 -8.78 3.69
CA VAL A 103 -0.43 -9.94 3.00
C VAL A 103 -1.60 -9.52 2.12
N ALA A 104 -2.46 -8.61 2.58
CA ALA A 104 -3.55 -8.09 1.76
C ALA A 104 -3.03 -7.44 0.47
N LYS A 105 -2.01 -6.57 0.57
CA LYS A 105 -1.38 -5.92 -0.59
C LYS A 105 -0.70 -6.91 -1.55
N GLU A 106 0.03 -7.88 -1.02
CA GLU A 106 0.66 -8.92 -1.84
C GLU A 106 -0.39 -9.78 -2.56
N THR A 107 -1.51 -10.06 -1.91
CA THR A 107 -2.63 -10.80 -2.51
C THR A 107 -3.27 -10.00 -3.63
N GLU A 108 -3.54 -8.71 -3.41
CA GLU A 108 -4.06 -7.79 -4.44
C GLU A 108 -3.10 -7.68 -5.64
N ALA A 109 -1.80 -7.52 -5.38
CA ALA A 109 -0.78 -7.47 -6.42
C ALA A 109 -0.69 -8.80 -7.19
N GLY A 110 -0.74 -9.94 -6.49
CA GLY A 110 -0.75 -11.26 -7.12
C GLY A 110 -2.00 -11.51 -7.98
N GLN A 111 -3.17 -11.07 -7.52
CA GLN A 111 -4.42 -11.11 -8.29
C GLN A 111 -4.33 -10.22 -9.53
N LEU A 112 -3.79 -9.02 -9.42
CA LEU A 112 -3.58 -8.12 -10.54
C LEU A 112 -2.66 -8.77 -11.60
N GLU A 113 -1.54 -9.35 -11.19
CA GLU A 113 -0.63 -10.04 -12.12
C GLU A 113 -1.27 -11.29 -12.75
N ALA A 114 -2.15 -12.00 -12.02
CA ALA A 114 -2.93 -13.09 -12.59
C ALA A 114 -3.90 -12.59 -13.66
N TYR A 115 -4.62 -11.49 -13.41
CA TYR A 115 -5.52 -10.87 -14.39
C TYR A 115 -4.78 -10.44 -15.66
N LYS A 116 -3.62 -9.80 -15.52
CA LYS A 116 -2.77 -9.43 -16.67
C LYS A 116 -2.34 -10.65 -17.48
N ARG A 117 -1.94 -11.73 -16.81
CA ARG A 117 -1.53 -12.99 -17.47
C ARG A 117 -2.68 -13.66 -18.22
N GLU A 118 -3.88 -13.57 -17.68
CA GLU A 118 -5.11 -14.05 -18.33
C GLU A 118 -5.58 -13.14 -19.47
N GLY A 119 -4.92 -12.01 -19.71
CA GLY A 119 -5.32 -11.03 -20.73
C GLY A 119 -6.59 -10.28 -20.35
N ARG A 120 -6.92 -10.18 -19.07
CA ARG A 120 -8.08 -9.41 -18.61
C ARG A 120 -7.76 -7.92 -18.60
N VAL A 121 -8.80 -7.14 -18.87
CA VAL A 121 -8.76 -5.68 -18.84
C VAL A 121 -9.75 -5.18 -17.79
N LEU A 122 -9.38 -4.14 -17.06
CA LEU A 122 -10.29 -3.44 -16.16
C LEU A 122 -11.23 -2.54 -16.96
N CYS A 123 -12.52 -2.88 -17.00
CA CYS A 123 -13.51 -2.08 -17.73
C CYS A 123 -13.82 -0.77 -16.99
N CYS A 124 -13.67 0.40 -17.65
CA CYS A 124 -14.00 1.72 -17.10
C CYS A 124 -15.47 1.92 -16.74
N HIS A 125 -16.38 1.14 -17.33
CA HIS A 125 -17.81 1.33 -17.13
C HIS A 125 -18.37 0.58 -15.93
N CYS A 126 -17.89 -0.64 -15.67
CA CYS A 126 -18.39 -1.49 -14.59
C CYS A 126 -17.35 -1.77 -13.51
N ASN A 127 -16.11 -1.30 -13.67
CA ASN A 127 -14.98 -1.50 -12.75
C ASN A 127 -14.72 -2.99 -12.44
N GLN A 128 -14.94 -3.86 -13.42
CA GLN A 128 -14.66 -5.29 -13.31
C GLN A 128 -13.53 -5.70 -14.26
N TRP A 129 -12.67 -6.60 -13.76
CA TRP A 129 -11.67 -7.30 -14.57
C TRP A 129 -12.38 -8.34 -15.44
N THR A 130 -12.35 -8.13 -16.75
CA THR A 130 -13.12 -8.94 -17.70
C THR A 130 -12.27 -9.39 -18.87
N LEU A 131 -12.70 -10.47 -19.51
CA LEU A 131 -12.28 -10.78 -20.87
C LEU A 131 -13.13 -9.94 -21.81
N ASN A 132 -12.57 -9.60 -22.95
CA ASN A 132 -13.17 -8.70 -23.90
C ASN A 132 -13.25 -9.31 -25.29
N GLU A 133 -14.30 -8.95 -26.00
CA GLU A 133 -14.39 -9.22 -27.42
C GLU A 133 -13.66 -8.10 -28.17
N PHE A 134 -12.64 -8.48 -28.94
CA PHE A 134 -11.92 -7.56 -29.80
C PHE A 134 -12.83 -7.14 -30.97
N ILE A 135 -12.99 -5.84 -31.18
CA ILE A 135 -13.76 -5.28 -32.30
C ILE A 135 -12.81 -4.84 -33.42
N ARG A 136 -11.89 -3.92 -33.12
CA ARG A 136 -10.89 -3.42 -34.07
C ARG A 136 -9.64 -2.93 -33.37
N GLU A 137 -8.55 -2.84 -34.12
CA GLU A 137 -7.31 -2.23 -33.66
C GLU A 137 -7.42 -0.70 -33.66
N ASP A 138 -6.96 -0.06 -32.59
CA ASP A 138 -6.68 1.37 -32.58
C ASP A 138 -5.24 1.57 -33.06
N TYR A 139 -5.08 1.84 -34.37
CA TYR A 139 -3.77 2.01 -35.00
C TYR A 139 -2.95 3.16 -34.41
N VAL A 140 -3.61 4.10 -33.74
CA VAL A 140 -3.00 5.34 -33.24
C VAL A 140 -2.36 5.10 -31.87
N ALA A 141 -3.06 4.45 -30.95
CA ALA A 141 -2.51 4.00 -29.68
C ALA A 141 -1.78 2.65 -29.75
N ARG A 142 -1.80 1.97 -30.91
CA ARG A 142 -1.55 0.52 -31.01
C ARG A 142 -2.36 -0.25 -29.97
N GLY A 143 -3.60 0.21 -29.80
CA GLY A 143 -4.59 -0.22 -28.84
C GLY A 143 -5.66 -1.10 -29.46
N ALA A 144 -6.79 -1.26 -28.78
CA ALA A 144 -7.97 -1.91 -29.37
C ALA A 144 -9.28 -1.29 -28.88
N GLU A 145 -10.26 -1.20 -29.77
CA GLU A 145 -11.67 -1.08 -29.42
C GLU A 145 -12.19 -2.46 -29.02
N CYS A 146 -12.85 -2.52 -27.86
CA CYS A 146 -13.24 -3.76 -27.21
C CYS A 146 -14.66 -3.69 -26.66
N LEU A 147 -15.40 -4.79 -26.70
CA LEU A 147 -16.68 -4.93 -26.00
C LEU A 147 -16.46 -5.64 -24.66
N CYS A 148 -16.92 -5.02 -23.57
CA CYS A 148 -16.89 -5.65 -22.26
C CYS A 148 -17.92 -6.77 -22.15
N CYS A 149 -17.50 -8.02 -21.92
CA CYS A 149 -18.40 -9.17 -21.74
C CYS A 149 -19.33 -9.07 -20.51
N GLY A 150 -18.96 -8.27 -19.49
CA GLY A 150 -19.76 -8.08 -18.27
C GLY A 150 -20.91 -7.07 -18.40
N CYS A 151 -20.69 -5.93 -19.06
CA CYS A 151 -21.67 -4.84 -19.15
C CYS A 151 -22.08 -4.47 -20.58
N ASN A 152 -21.55 -5.15 -21.60
CA ASN A 152 -21.82 -4.95 -23.03
C ASN A 152 -21.61 -3.51 -23.50
N LYS A 153 -20.70 -2.77 -22.86
CA LYS A 153 -20.28 -1.43 -23.30
C LYS A 153 -18.92 -1.50 -23.98
N THR A 154 -18.78 -0.68 -25.02
CA THR A 154 -17.52 -0.50 -25.72
C THR A 154 -16.57 0.36 -24.90
N TYR A 155 -15.29 0.02 -24.95
CA TYR A 155 -14.18 0.78 -24.38
C TYR A 155 -12.93 0.59 -25.24
N PHE A 156 -11.90 1.38 -24.98
CA PHE A 156 -10.64 1.37 -25.71
C PHE A 156 -9.48 1.00 -24.79
N THR A 157 -8.47 0.29 -25.28
CA THR A 157 -7.22 0.00 -24.56
C THR A 157 -6.05 0.66 -25.24
N TRP A 158 -5.01 1.06 -24.52
CA TRP A 158 -3.85 1.75 -25.10
C TRP A 158 -2.54 1.03 -24.75
N ILE A 159 -1.56 1.02 -25.65
CA ILE A 159 -0.27 0.35 -25.36
C ILE A 159 0.45 0.93 -24.13
N SER A 160 0.23 2.22 -23.82
CA SER A 160 0.87 2.91 -22.71
C SER A 160 0.42 2.41 -21.33
N ASP A 161 -0.77 1.82 -21.23
CA ASP A 161 -1.27 1.17 -20.00
C ASP A 161 -0.98 -0.34 -19.96
N GLY A 162 -0.28 -0.87 -20.97
CA GLY A 162 0.03 -2.28 -21.10
C GLY A 162 -1.16 -3.15 -21.48
N TYR A 163 -2.24 -2.57 -22.03
CA TYR A 163 -3.50 -3.23 -22.38
C TYR A 163 -4.31 -3.72 -21.17
N THR A 164 -4.12 -3.09 -20.01
CA THR A 164 -4.72 -3.56 -18.75
C THR A 164 -5.86 -2.69 -18.26
N GLU A 165 -6.01 -1.51 -18.83
CA GLU A 165 -7.02 -0.52 -18.47
C GLU A 165 -7.91 -0.18 -19.67
N GLY A 166 -9.22 -0.16 -19.44
CA GLY A 166 -10.19 0.29 -20.42
C GLY A 166 -10.45 1.79 -20.27
N HIS A 167 -10.66 2.47 -21.39
CA HIS A 167 -10.94 3.90 -21.48
C HIS A 167 -12.28 4.13 -22.19
N GLU A 168 -13.02 5.15 -21.77
CA GLU A 168 -14.29 5.50 -22.41
C GLU A 168 -14.12 6.11 -23.81
N VAL A 169 -12.92 6.60 -24.12
CA VAL A 169 -12.59 7.32 -25.35
C VAL A 169 -11.47 6.65 -26.11
N GLU A 170 -11.59 6.66 -27.45
CA GLU A 170 -10.53 6.23 -28.36
C GLU A 170 -9.31 7.12 -28.18
N TYR A 171 -8.11 6.53 -28.27
CA TYR A 171 -6.91 7.34 -28.24
C TYR A 171 -6.79 8.09 -29.55
N ARG A 172 -6.53 9.39 -29.47
CA ARG A 172 -6.32 10.20 -30.65
C ARG A 172 -5.01 10.95 -30.56
N PHE A 173 -4.20 10.81 -31.60
CA PHE A 173 -2.95 11.53 -31.75
C PHE A 173 -3.26 12.82 -32.51
N GLY A 174 -3.36 13.93 -31.78
CA GLY A 174 -3.50 15.26 -32.37
C GLY A 174 -4.86 15.57 -32.98
N ASP A 175 -5.90 15.73 -32.15
CA ASP A 175 -7.18 16.38 -32.52
C ASP A 175 -7.03 17.88 -32.82
N GLY A 176 -5.81 18.40 -32.84
CA GLY A 176 -5.45 19.53 -33.69
C GLY A 176 -6.29 20.80 -33.52
N ARG A 177 -6.88 21.08 -32.36
CA ARG A 177 -7.34 22.43 -32.02
C ARG A 177 -6.97 22.77 -30.58
N GLU A 178 -5.88 23.54 -30.49
CA GLU A 178 -5.58 24.56 -29.46
C GLU A 178 -4.75 24.20 -28.22
N GLU A 179 -4.61 22.96 -27.74
CA GLU A 179 -4.03 22.80 -26.38
C GLU A 179 -2.50 22.63 -26.27
N TYR A 180 -1.74 22.48 -27.36
CA TYR A 180 -0.27 22.36 -27.29
C TYR A 180 0.53 23.60 -27.71
N LYS A 181 -0.12 24.72 -28.07
CA LYS A 181 0.59 25.99 -28.38
C LYS A 181 1.20 26.65 -27.14
N GLN A 182 0.82 26.26 -25.92
CA GLN A 182 1.35 26.86 -24.70
C GLN A 182 2.60 26.16 -24.14
N ILE A 183 2.92 24.93 -24.56
CA ILE A 183 4.00 24.14 -23.91
C ILE A 183 5.32 24.18 -24.70
N LEU A 184 5.29 24.40 -26.02
CA LEU A 184 6.50 24.44 -26.84
C LEU A 184 6.46 25.66 -27.76
N GLY A 185 6.83 26.82 -27.20
CA GLY A 185 6.88 28.10 -27.93
C GLY A 185 7.97 28.14 -29.01
N LYS A 186 7.80 27.39 -30.10
CA LYS A 186 8.58 27.54 -31.34
C LYS A 186 7.71 27.25 -32.56
N ASP A 187 7.37 28.32 -33.26
CA ASP A 187 6.81 28.30 -34.61
C ASP A 187 7.86 27.69 -35.57
N PHE A 188 7.59 26.50 -36.09
CA PHE A 188 8.26 26.00 -37.29
C PHE A 188 7.35 26.24 -38.48
N ASN A 189 7.38 27.48 -38.97
CA ASN A 189 6.82 27.83 -40.26
C ASN A 189 7.98 28.17 -41.20
N THR A 190 8.51 27.15 -41.88
CA THR A 190 9.41 27.36 -43.02
C THR A 190 8.96 26.44 -44.15
N PRO A 191 8.54 26.97 -45.31
CA PRO A 191 8.21 26.13 -46.46
C PRO A 191 9.50 25.59 -47.07
N LEU A 192 9.52 24.30 -47.38
CA LEU A 192 10.57 23.70 -48.20
C LEU A 192 10.34 24.12 -49.66
N GLY A 193 11.28 24.90 -50.19
CA GLY A 193 11.45 25.13 -51.63
C GLY A 193 12.30 24.05 -52.28
#